data_AF-A0ABC9Z8H4-F1
#
_entry.id   AF-A0ABC9Z8H4-F1
#
_cell.length_a   1.000
_cell.length_b   1.000
_cell.length_c   1.000
_cell.angle_alpha   90.00
_cell.angle_beta   90.00
_cell.angle_gamma   90.00
#
_symmetry.space_group_name_H-M   'P 1'
#
loop_
_entity.id
_entity.type
_entity.pdbx_description
1 polymer ?
#
loop_
_entity_poly.entity_id
_entity_poly.type
_entity_poly.pdbx_seq_one_letter_code
_entity_poly.pdbx_strand_id
1 'polypeptide(L)' 'MKSVRGLSGIVAGGTAVLAATVAVAAITGVRRGFPGPGWLDVTWHVAAALAVVTAQIYADRRQL' A
#
# COMPACT_ATOMS: atom_id res chain seq x y z
N MET A 1 -13.74 7.65 18.53
CA MET A 1 -12.49 6.88 18.31
C MET A 1 -12.68 5.66 17.40
N LYS A 2 -13.66 4.78 17.66
CA LYS A 2 -13.89 3.58 16.83
C LYS A 2 -14.07 3.84 15.32
N SER A 3 -14.77 4.92 14.95
CA SER A 3 -14.98 5.31 13.54
C SER A 3 -13.70 5.82 12.86
N VAL A 4 -12.88 6.60 13.58
CA VAL A 4 -11.58 7.10 13.08
C VAL A 4 -10.62 5.93 12.88
N ARG A 5 -10.60 4.97 13.82
CA ARG A 5 -9.82 3.74 13.69
C ARG A 5 -10.25 2.90 12.48
N GLY A 6 -11.56 2.78 12.26
CA GLY A 6 -12.11 2.11 11.08
C GLY A 6 -11.67 2.78 9.77
N LEU A 7 -11.75 4.10 9.69
CA LEU A 7 -11.28 4.86 8.53
C LEU A 7 -9.77 4.69 8.31
N SER A 8 -8.98 4.75 9.37
CA SER A 8 -7.52 4.52 9.32
C SER A 8 -7.19 3.11 8.80
N GLY A 9 -7.93 2.10 9.26
CA GLY A 9 -7.81 0.73 8.75
C GLY A 9 -8.14 0.61 7.26
N ILE A 10 -9.17 1.32 6.78
CA ILE A 10 -9.51 1.38 5.34
C ILE A 10 -8.37 2.03 4.54
N VAL A 11 -7.78 3.12 5.03
CA VAL A 11 -6.63 3.78 4.37
C VAL A 11 -5.42 2.85 4.33
N ALA A 12 -5.13 2.15 5.42
CA ALA A 12 -4.03 1.18 5.48
C ALA A 12 -4.23 0.03 4.49
N GLY A 13 -5.42 -0.59 4.49
CA GLY A 13 -5.77 -1.65 3.55
C GLY A 13 -5.77 -1.18 2.10
N GLY A 14 -6.37 -0.02 1.83
CA GLY A 14 -6.42 0.59 0.50
C GLY A 14 -5.04 0.90 -0.05
N THR A 15 -4.13 1.44 0.77
CA THR A 15 -2.74 1.69 0.39
C THR A 15 -2.01 0.38 0.04
N ALA A 16 -2.23 -0.69 0.80
CA ALA A 16 -1.64 -2.00 0.50
C ALA A 16 -2.16 -2.57 -0.83
N VAL A 17 -3.46 -2.46 -1.10
CA VAL A 17 -4.07 -2.87 -2.38
C VAL A 17 -3.53 -2.03 -3.54
N LEU A 18 -3.34 -0.72 -3.34
CA LEU A 18 -2.76 0.18 -4.33
C LEU A 18 -1.33 -0.24 -4.69
N ALA A 19 -0.49 -0.54 -3.68
CA ALA A 19 0.87 -1.02 -3.90
C ALA A 19 0.91 -2.35 -4.66
N ALA A 20 0.01 -3.29 -4.33
CA ALA A 20 -0.13 -4.53 -5.08
C ALA A 20 -0.54 -4.28 -6.54
N THR A 21 -1.43 -3.33 -6.79
CA THR A 21 -1.87 -2.95 -8.14
C THR A 21 -0.71 -2.41 -8.96
N VAL A 22 0.11 -1.52 -8.39
CA VAL A 22 1.30 -0.96 -9.06
C VAL A 22 2.33 -2.06 -9.36
N ALA A 23 2.54 -3.00 -8.44
CA ALA A 23 3.42 -4.15 -8.67
C ALA A 23 2.91 -5.05 -9.81
N VAL A 24 1.60 -5.34 -9.85
CA VAL A 24 0.97 -6.11 -10.94
C VAL A 24 1.10 -5.38 -12.28
N ALA A 25 0.93 -4.06 -12.29
CA ALA A 25 1.12 -3.23 -13.49
C ALA A 25 2.57 -3.30 -13.99
N ALA A 26 3.57 -3.22 -13.11
CA ALA A 26 4.99 -3.37 -13.48
C ALA A 26 5.26 -4.75 -14.12
N ILE A 27 4.79 -5.83 -13.47
CA ILE A 27 4.96 -7.21 -13.98
C ILE A 27 4.28 -7.38 -15.34
N THR A 28 3.07 -6.84 -15.49
CA THR A 28 2.31 -6.93 -16.73
C THR A 28 2.96 -6.11 -17.84
N GLY A 29 3.50 -4.93 -17.52
CA GLY A 29 4.25 -4.08 -18.46
C GLY A 29 5.45 -4.80 -19.05
N VAL A 30 6.28 -5.43 -18.19
CA VAL A 30 7.42 -6.25 -18.63
C VAL A 30 6.99 -7.42 -19.50
N ARG A 31 5.89 -8.10 -19.15
CA ARG A 31 5.41 -9.28 -19.90
C ARG A 31 4.75 -8.95 -21.23
N ARG A 32 4.09 -7.80 -21.34
CA ARG A 32 3.27 -7.44 -22.50
C ARG A 32 3.89 -6.34 -23.38
N GLY A 33 5.05 -5.80 -22.98
CA GLY A 33 5.77 -4.77 -23.75
C GLY A 33 5.13 -3.38 -23.70
N PHE A 34 4.24 -3.13 -22.74
CA PHE A 34 3.65 -1.80 -22.52
C PHE A 34 4.45 -1.03 -21.47
N PRO A 35 4.54 0.31 -21.56
CA PRO A 35 5.24 1.13 -20.58
C PRO A 35 4.54 1.05 -19.22
N GLY A 36 5.11 0.26 -18.31
CA GLY A 36 4.66 0.11 -16.94
C GLY A 36 5.44 0.99 -15.96
N PRO A 37 5.01 1.07 -14.68
CA PRO A 37 5.71 1.82 -13.65
C PRO A 37 7.15 1.34 -13.45
N GLY A 38 8.05 2.29 -13.17
CA GLY A 38 9.46 2.00 -12.96
C GLY A 38 9.73 1.37 -11.60
N TRP A 39 10.94 0.83 -11.44
CA TRP A 39 11.39 0.24 -10.16
C TRP A 39 11.27 1.22 -8.98
N LEU A 40 11.60 2.50 -9.21
CA LEU A 40 11.50 3.54 -8.19
C LEU A 40 10.05 3.76 -7.75
N ASP A 41 9.11 3.80 -8.69
CA ASP A 41 7.69 3.98 -8.41
C ASP A 41 7.16 2.82 -7.57
N VAL A 42 7.47 1.58 -7.98
CA VAL A 42 7.06 0.38 -7.24
C VAL A 42 7.63 0.39 -5.82
N THR A 43 8.91 0.71 -5.68
CA THR A 43 9.59 0.75 -4.37
C THR A 43 8.92 1.74 -3.42
N TRP A 44 8.55 2.94 -3.91
CA TRP A 44 7.91 3.94 -3.07
C TRP A 44 6.52 3.51 -2.60
N HIS A 45 5.73 2.87 -3.47
CA HIS A 45 4.41 2.36 -3.10
C HIS A 45 4.52 1.24 -2.06
N VAL A 46 5.47 0.32 -2.23
CA VAL A 46 5.70 -0.76 -1.26
C VAL A 46 6.17 -0.19 0.08
N ALA A 47 7.12 0.75 0.09
CA ALA A 47 7.60 1.40 1.31
C ALA A 47 6.46 2.13 2.05
N ALA A 48 5.62 2.88 1.32
CA ALA A 48 4.47 3.57 1.88
C ALA A 48 3.43 2.59 2.46
N ALA A 49 3.12 1.51 1.75
CA ALA A 49 2.21 0.47 2.24
C ALA A 49 2.73 -0.17 3.53
N LEU A 50 4.02 -0.52 3.59
CA LEU A 50 4.64 -1.07 4.79
C LEU A 50 4.59 -0.08 5.96
N ALA A 51 4.89 1.20 5.70
CA ALA A 51 4.85 2.24 6.72
C ALA A 51 3.44 2.41 7.32
N VAL A 52 2.41 2.56 6.48
CA VAL A 52 1.03 2.78 6.93
C VAL A 52 0.47 1.54 7.63
N VAL A 53 0.72 0.34 7.12
CA VAL A 53 0.29 -0.91 7.78
C VAL A 53 0.97 -1.07 9.13
N THR A 54 2.27 -0.79 9.23
CA THR A 54 2.99 -0.87 10.50
C THR A 54 2.47 0.15 11.51
N ALA A 55 2.21 1.40 11.07
CA ALA A 55 1.61 2.43 11.90
C ALA A 55 0.22 2.03 12.41
N GLN A 56 -0.61 1.46 11.53
CA GLN A 56 -1.95 0.96 11.89
C GLN A 56 -1.86 -0.17 12.92
N ILE A 57 -0.99 -1.17 12.72
CA ILE A 57 -0.78 -2.27 13.67
C ILE A 57 -0.34 -1.73 15.04
N TYR A 58 0.58 -0.75 15.05
CA TYR A 58 1.05 -0.12 16.27
C TYR A 58 -0.07 0.61 17.01
N ALA A 59 -0.88 1.40 16.28
CA ALA A 59 -2.03 2.10 16.85
C ALA A 59 -3.07 1.12 17.40
N ASP A 60 -3.40 0.07 16.66
CA ASP A 60 -4.36 -0.96 17.07
C ASP A 60 -3.91 -1.70 18.33
N ARG A 61 -2.61 -2.03 18.45
CA ARG A 61 -2.03 -2.66 19.65
C ARG A 61 -2.05 -1.76 20.87
N ARG A 62 -1.90 -0.45 20.68
CA ARG A 62 -1.93 0.54 21.77
C ARG A 62 -3.33 1.09 22.06
N GLN A 63 -4.34 0.64 21.33
CA GLN A 63 -5.71 1.16 21.38
C GLN A 63 -5.78 2.69 21.24
N LEU A 64 -4.94 3.24 20.37
CA LEU A 64 -4.93 4.66 20.02
C LEU A 64 -6.08 5.03 19.07
#